data_AF-A0A5M6CMP3-F1
#
_entry.id   AF-A0A5M6CMP3-F1
#
_cell.length_a   1.000
_cell.length_b   1.000
_cell.length_c   1.000
_cell.angle_alpha   90.00
_cell.angle_beta   90.00
_cell.angle_gamma   90.00
#
_symmetry.space_group_name_H-M   'P 1'
#
loop_
_entity.id
_entity.type
_entity.pdbx_description
1 polymer ?
#
loop_
_entity_poly.entity_id
_entity_poly.type
_entity_poly.pdbx_seq_one_letter_code
_entity_poly.pdbx_strand_id
1 'polypeptide(L)'
;MNLSFLQQEYFGNSLKAYLLFVVILLLALILKRYISSILAKLFFTVFKKFSANFYGQQFKTLVLQPIQGIIVSIAFYIAFYQLGSSLENIILIHRMKPDDSGHPVTSMMVTAMDVVDHLFFLFLLFYFILLLSRLLDFVFLVLINKSIEKGDRERQQIQPLIRDVIKVVIWSFGILSVLGVVFHVNVGALIAGLGVGGIAIAFAAKETLENLLASFMVLLDKPFTIGDWVKMGGVEGHVEKIGFRSTRIRTFDKSLIAIPNRKMIDDNLENLSERGMRRVVMTVGAIYGLSRKVLEQLMDEIKTDVAKVEGTTGNTVVHLDSFGDSSVNIQIVYFVKVDAGIDFGNVKQQVLFSIYESMYRHAAGFAYPTQMQLNGRDRNEVLTPEPSNGPSA
;
A
#
# COMPACT_ATOMS: atom_id res chain seq x y z
N MET A 1 12.66 -64.73 36.23
CA MET A 1 13.83 -63.92 36.64
C MET A 1 13.32 -62.86 37.61
N ASN A 2 13.63 -62.95 38.91
CA ASN A 2 13.12 -62.00 39.92
C ASN A 2 13.77 -60.64 39.71
N LEU A 3 12.98 -59.64 39.32
CA LEU A 3 13.42 -58.26 39.03
C LEU A 3 13.46 -57.40 40.31
N SER A 4 13.50 -57.99 41.50
CA SER A 4 13.48 -57.29 42.78
C SER A 4 14.69 -56.36 42.99
N PHE A 5 15.83 -56.65 42.35
CA PHE A 5 17.01 -55.78 42.38
C PHE A 5 16.75 -54.40 41.71
N LEU A 6 15.79 -54.31 40.78
CA LEU A 6 15.44 -53.04 40.11
C LEU A 6 14.67 -52.09 41.02
N GLN A 7 14.14 -52.58 42.14
CA GLN A 7 13.44 -51.78 43.14
C GLN A 7 14.37 -51.24 44.23
N GLN A 8 15.66 -51.58 44.20
CA GLN A 8 16.63 -51.05 45.15
C GLN A 8 16.79 -49.53 44.92
N GLU A 9 16.68 -48.75 46.00
CA GLU A 9 16.76 -47.30 45.97
C GLU A 9 18.21 -46.81 46.14
N TYR A 10 18.60 -45.89 45.28
CA TYR A 10 19.89 -45.19 45.33
C TYR A 10 19.63 -43.69 45.18
N PHE A 11 20.13 -42.89 46.13
CA PHE A 11 19.97 -41.42 46.12
C PHE A 11 18.51 -40.95 45.95
N GLY A 12 17.54 -41.66 46.53
CA GLY A 12 16.11 -41.29 46.51
C GLY A 12 15.31 -41.73 45.27
N ASN A 13 15.93 -42.48 44.35
CA ASN A 13 15.27 -43.05 43.18
C ASN A 13 15.56 -44.55 43.05
N SER A 14 14.61 -45.32 42.52
CA SER A 14 14.83 -46.74 42.21
C SER A 14 15.86 -46.95 41.09
N LEU A 15 16.61 -48.05 41.11
CA LEU A 15 17.53 -48.44 40.03
C LEU A 15 16.81 -48.49 38.66
N LYS A 16 15.53 -48.88 38.65
CA LYS A 16 14.65 -48.83 37.48
C LYS A 16 14.54 -47.41 36.89
N ALA A 17 14.43 -46.38 37.72
CA ALA A 17 14.28 -45.00 37.26
C ALA A 17 15.54 -44.48 36.53
N TYR A 18 16.74 -44.78 37.07
CA TYR A 18 18.00 -44.46 36.39
C TYR A 18 18.17 -45.22 35.08
N LEU A 19 17.77 -46.50 35.04
CA LEU A 19 17.81 -47.29 33.81
C LEU A 19 16.86 -46.68 32.76
N LEU A 20 15.63 -46.34 33.14
CA LEU A 20 14.68 -45.68 32.26
C LEU A 20 15.19 -44.32 31.76
N PHE A 21 15.79 -43.50 32.63
CA PHE A 21 16.41 -42.23 32.25
C PHE A 21 17.43 -42.41 31.11
N VAL A 22 18.37 -43.34 31.27
CA VAL A 22 19.41 -43.62 30.26
C VAL A 22 18.79 -44.18 28.98
N VAL A 23 17.84 -45.11 29.10
CA VAL A 23 17.15 -45.71 27.93
C VAL A 23 16.38 -44.65 27.15
N ILE A 24 15.64 -43.75 27.81
CA ILE A 24 14.90 -42.68 27.15
C ILE A 24 15.84 -41.74 26.38
N LEU A 25 16.97 -41.34 26.97
CA LEU A 25 17.94 -40.48 26.29
C LEU A 25 18.59 -41.16 25.08
N LEU A 26 19.02 -42.42 25.21
CA LEU A 26 19.58 -43.18 24.10
C LEU A 26 18.57 -43.38 22.98
N LEU A 27 17.34 -43.76 23.34
CA LEU A 27 16.25 -43.96 22.39
C LEU A 27 15.89 -42.65 21.70
N ALA A 28 15.90 -41.51 22.40
CA ALA A 28 15.69 -40.20 21.80
C ALA A 28 16.80 -39.83 20.80
N LEU A 29 18.07 -40.09 21.12
CA LEU A 29 19.20 -39.81 20.21
C LEU A 29 19.14 -40.65 18.93
N ILE A 30 18.66 -41.89 19.02
CA ILE A 30 18.49 -42.80 17.88
C ILE A 30 17.24 -42.40 17.08
N LEU A 31 16.09 -42.27 17.76
CA LEU A 31 14.81 -42.05 17.11
C LEU A 31 14.61 -40.61 16.61
N LYS A 32 15.31 -39.60 17.13
CA LYS A 32 15.17 -38.21 16.66
C LYS A 32 15.36 -38.11 15.16
N ARG A 33 16.29 -38.86 14.56
CA ARG A 33 16.55 -38.84 13.12
C ARG A 33 15.40 -39.47 12.32
N TYR A 34 14.79 -40.54 12.85
CA TYR A 34 13.69 -41.25 12.21
C TYR A 34 12.38 -40.47 12.34
N ILE A 35 12.00 -40.09 13.56
CA ILE A 35 10.77 -39.34 13.86
C ILE A 35 10.79 -37.99 13.15
N SER A 36 11.91 -37.24 13.21
CA SER A 36 12.00 -35.96 12.49
C SER A 36 11.85 -36.12 10.98
N SER A 37 12.35 -37.23 10.39
CA SER A 37 12.17 -37.48 8.97
C SER A 37 10.73 -37.83 8.61
N ILE A 38 9.97 -38.51 9.47
CA ILE A 38 8.55 -38.79 9.26
C ILE A 38 7.74 -37.49 9.38
N LEU A 39 7.96 -36.73 10.46
CA LEU A 39 7.28 -35.46 10.68
C LEU A 39 7.57 -34.47 9.55
N ALA A 40 8.82 -34.35 9.10
CA ALA A 40 9.15 -33.50 7.96
C ALA A 40 8.41 -33.92 6.68
N LYS A 41 8.24 -35.23 6.43
CA LYS A 41 7.41 -35.71 5.29
C LYS A 41 5.93 -35.39 5.46
N LEU A 42 5.40 -35.54 6.67
CA LEU A 42 4.01 -35.21 6.99
C LEU A 42 3.75 -33.72 6.78
N PHE A 43 4.60 -32.85 7.36
CA PHE A 43 4.54 -31.41 7.14
C PHE A 43 4.66 -31.08 5.66
N PHE A 44 5.62 -31.67 4.93
CA PHE A 44 5.76 -31.43 3.50
C PHE A 44 4.49 -31.78 2.72
N THR A 45 3.76 -32.83 3.11
CA THR A 45 2.49 -33.19 2.46
C THR A 45 1.46 -32.07 2.52
N VAL A 46 1.39 -31.33 3.63
CA VAL A 46 0.53 -30.14 3.78
C VAL A 46 1.01 -29.01 2.88
N PHE A 47 2.33 -28.79 2.81
CA PHE A 47 2.94 -27.74 1.99
C PHE A 47 3.05 -28.09 0.50
N LYS A 48 2.82 -29.35 0.10
CA LYS A 48 2.87 -29.82 -1.29
C LYS A 48 1.86 -29.09 -2.17
N LYS A 49 0.72 -28.66 -1.61
CA LYS A 49 -0.25 -27.82 -2.34
C LYS A 49 0.34 -26.48 -2.81
N PHE A 50 1.37 -25.98 -2.12
CA PHE A 50 2.00 -24.70 -2.39
C PHE A 50 3.33 -24.81 -3.15
N SER A 51 3.88 -26.03 -3.31
CA SER A 51 5.25 -26.24 -3.78
C SER A 51 5.35 -27.41 -4.75
N ALA A 52 6.01 -27.20 -5.88
CA ALA A 52 6.41 -28.29 -6.79
C ALA A 52 7.32 -29.29 -6.05
N ASN A 53 7.32 -30.55 -6.51
CA ASN A 53 8.08 -31.65 -5.90
C ASN A 53 9.60 -31.38 -5.77
N PHE A 54 10.14 -30.45 -6.57
CA PHE A 54 11.56 -30.08 -6.58
C PHE A 54 12.07 -29.53 -5.23
N TYR A 55 11.23 -28.83 -4.46
CA TYR A 55 11.65 -28.19 -3.20
C TYR A 55 11.66 -29.11 -1.97
N GLY A 56 11.31 -30.39 -2.13
CA GLY A 56 11.17 -31.33 -1.00
C GLY A 56 12.44 -31.51 -0.17
N GLN A 57 13.62 -31.48 -0.81
CA GLN A 57 14.90 -31.61 -0.09
C GLN A 57 15.23 -30.35 0.73
N GLN A 58 15.00 -29.16 0.15
CA GLN A 58 15.23 -27.89 0.85
C GLN A 58 14.27 -27.72 2.03
N PHE A 59 13.00 -28.09 1.86
CA PHE A 59 12.02 -28.15 2.94
C PHE A 59 12.54 -29.01 4.10
N LYS A 60 12.96 -30.23 3.78
CA LYS A 60 13.45 -31.17 4.76
C LYS A 60 14.63 -30.58 5.53
N THR A 61 15.62 -30.02 4.86
CA THR A 61 16.81 -29.43 5.52
C THR A 61 16.45 -28.29 6.47
N LEU A 62 15.50 -27.43 6.10
CA LEU A 62 15.08 -26.29 6.93
C LEU A 62 14.30 -26.72 8.19
N VAL A 63 13.46 -27.75 8.06
CA VAL A 63 12.51 -28.17 9.09
C VAL A 63 13.09 -29.27 10.01
N LEU A 64 14.06 -30.05 9.53
CA LEU A 64 14.62 -31.18 10.27
C LEU A 64 15.27 -30.74 11.58
N GLN A 65 16.12 -29.72 11.56
CA GLN A 65 16.88 -29.27 12.73
C GLN A 65 15.97 -28.78 13.87
N PRO A 66 14.97 -27.90 13.63
CA PRO A 66 14.03 -27.49 14.68
C PRO A 66 13.21 -28.66 15.25
N ILE A 67 12.70 -29.55 14.40
CA ILE A 67 11.91 -30.72 14.86
C ILE A 67 12.76 -31.65 15.73
N GLN A 68 14.01 -31.90 15.34
CA GLN A 68 14.94 -32.69 16.16
C GLN A 68 15.16 -32.03 17.52
N GLY A 69 15.32 -30.71 17.56
CA GLY A 69 15.40 -29.94 18.80
C GLY A 69 14.19 -30.17 19.70
N ILE A 70 12.97 -30.01 19.17
CA ILE A 70 11.72 -30.25 19.91
C ILE A 70 11.66 -31.67 20.48
N ILE A 71 11.93 -32.69 19.65
CA ILE A 71 11.90 -34.10 20.08
C ILE A 71 12.91 -34.34 21.20
N VAL A 72 14.13 -33.82 21.06
CA VAL A 72 15.18 -33.96 22.08
C VAL A 72 14.78 -33.24 23.36
N SER A 73 14.23 -32.03 23.29
CA SER A 73 13.73 -31.29 24.46
C SER A 73 12.64 -32.06 25.20
N ILE A 74 11.65 -32.60 24.47
CA ILE A 74 10.57 -33.42 25.07
C ILE A 74 11.13 -34.68 25.70
N ALA A 75 12.01 -35.40 25.01
CA ALA A 75 12.56 -36.64 25.54
C ALA A 75 13.48 -36.40 26.75
N PHE A 76 14.24 -35.30 26.74
CA PHE A 76 15.05 -34.88 27.88
C PHE A 76 14.16 -34.59 29.09
N TYR A 77 13.07 -33.85 28.91
CA TYR A 77 12.09 -33.61 29.96
C TYR A 77 11.50 -34.92 30.52
N ILE A 78 11.05 -35.82 29.65
CA ILE A 78 10.51 -37.13 30.07
C ILE A 78 11.56 -37.95 30.82
N ALA A 79 12.84 -37.90 30.40
CA ALA A 79 13.92 -38.57 31.10
C ALA A 79 14.10 -38.00 32.51
N PHE A 80 14.28 -36.68 32.65
CA PHE A 80 14.49 -36.03 33.94
C PHE A 80 13.30 -36.18 34.89
N TYR A 81 12.07 -36.21 34.35
CA TYR A 81 10.88 -36.49 35.13
C TYR A 81 10.92 -37.87 35.83
N GLN A 82 11.61 -38.87 35.26
CA GLN A 82 11.81 -40.16 35.95
C GLN A 82 12.65 -40.05 37.22
N LEU A 83 13.47 -39.00 37.32
CA LEU A 83 14.30 -38.71 38.50
C LEU A 83 13.64 -37.66 39.42
N GLY A 84 12.38 -37.30 39.17
CA GLY A 84 11.65 -36.23 39.84
C GLY A 84 11.67 -36.35 41.37
N SER A 85 11.48 -37.55 41.92
CA SER A 85 11.50 -37.78 43.38
C SER A 85 12.82 -37.38 44.05
N SER A 86 13.96 -37.48 43.37
CA SER A 86 15.22 -36.97 43.91
C SER A 86 15.46 -35.50 43.60
N LEU A 87 14.99 -35.01 42.45
CA LEU A 87 15.22 -33.63 42.01
C LEU A 87 14.34 -32.61 42.76
N GLU A 88 13.14 -33.00 43.18
CA GLU A 88 12.27 -32.19 44.03
C GLU A 88 12.87 -31.99 45.43
N ASN A 89 13.64 -32.98 45.92
CA ASN A 89 14.29 -32.92 47.23
C ASN A 89 15.57 -32.06 47.24
N ILE A 90 16.11 -31.71 46.06
CA ILE A 90 17.30 -30.86 45.94
C ILE A 90 16.84 -29.40 45.81
N ILE A 91 16.95 -28.65 46.90
CA ILE A 91 16.67 -27.21 46.93
C ILE A 91 17.94 -26.47 46.48
N LEU A 92 17.85 -25.73 45.37
CA LEU A 92 18.97 -24.98 44.79
C LEU A 92 19.06 -23.54 45.31
N ILE A 93 17.91 -22.87 45.44
CA ILE A 93 17.85 -21.48 45.89
C ILE A 93 16.81 -21.36 47.00
N HIS A 94 17.25 -20.81 48.13
CA HIS A 94 16.38 -20.40 49.22
C HIS A 94 16.33 -18.87 49.24
N ARG A 95 15.30 -18.27 48.64
CA ARG A 95 15.11 -16.81 48.67
C ARG A 95 13.93 -16.49 49.58
N MET A 96 14.22 -15.87 50.72
CA MET A 96 13.20 -15.32 51.60
C MET A 96 12.77 -13.96 51.06
N LYS A 97 11.49 -13.82 50.70
CA LYS A 97 10.89 -12.51 50.43
C LYS A 97 10.20 -12.05 51.73
N PRO A 98 10.62 -10.94 52.35
CA PRO A 98 9.90 -10.40 53.50
C PRO A 98 8.53 -9.88 53.03
N ASP A 99 7.49 -10.14 53.84
CA ASP A 99 6.17 -9.50 53.72
C ASP A 99 6.29 -7.98 53.96
N ASP A 100 5.34 -7.18 53.48
CA ASP A 100 5.23 -5.73 53.75
C ASP A 100 5.13 -5.41 55.26
N SER A 101 4.89 -6.42 56.10
CA SER A 101 4.88 -6.38 57.57
C SER A 101 6.21 -6.77 58.24
N GLY A 102 7.25 -7.15 57.49
CA GLY A 102 8.54 -7.58 58.04
C GLY A 102 8.58 -9.01 58.61
N HIS A 103 7.52 -9.81 58.45
CA HIS A 103 7.52 -11.24 58.78
C HIS A 103 7.93 -12.10 57.56
N PRO A 104 8.73 -13.17 57.73
CA PRO A 104 9.14 -14.04 56.62
C PRO A 104 8.03 -15.03 56.29
N VAL A 105 7.16 -14.73 55.31
CA VAL A 105 6.10 -15.66 54.90
C VAL A 105 5.90 -15.67 53.37
N THR A 106 6.94 -16.08 52.63
CA THR A 106 6.80 -17.03 51.50
C THR A 106 8.21 -17.49 51.10
N SER A 107 8.57 -18.73 51.43
CA SER A 107 9.79 -19.34 50.91
C SER A 107 9.55 -19.75 49.47
N MET A 108 10.10 -18.99 48.50
CA MET A 108 10.20 -19.49 47.13
C MET A 108 11.38 -20.47 47.11
N MET A 109 11.07 -21.75 47.32
CA MET A 109 12.04 -22.82 47.17
C MET A 109 12.13 -23.15 45.69
N VAL A 110 13.30 -22.90 45.07
CA VAL A 110 13.56 -23.36 43.71
C VAL A 110 14.22 -24.72 43.81
N THR A 111 13.53 -25.75 43.36
CA THR A 111 14.02 -27.12 43.29
C THR A 111 14.82 -27.35 42.02
N ALA A 112 15.59 -28.44 41.98
CA ALA A 112 16.27 -28.84 40.74
C ALA A 112 15.27 -29.21 39.62
N MET A 113 14.09 -29.69 39.98
CA MET A 113 13.01 -29.96 39.02
C MET A 113 12.47 -28.68 38.38
N ASP A 114 12.30 -27.60 39.15
CA ASP A 114 11.86 -26.30 38.59
C ASP A 114 12.83 -25.79 37.52
N VAL A 115 14.15 -25.97 37.72
CA VAL A 115 15.16 -25.59 36.72
C VAL A 115 15.03 -26.44 35.45
N VAL A 116 14.73 -27.74 35.58
CA VAL A 116 14.45 -28.61 34.44
C VAL A 116 13.22 -28.13 33.67
N ASP A 117 12.15 -27.75 34.37
CA ASP A 117 10.92 -27.23 33.75
C ASP A 117 11.20 -25.94 32.97
N HIS A 118 11.91 -24.99 33.58
CA HIS A 118 12.28 -23.72 32.93
C HIS A 118 13.15 -23.96 31.70
N LEU A 119 14.16 -24.82 31.79
CA LEU A 119 15.02 -25.17 30.65
C LEU A 119 14.22 -25.89 29.55
N PHE A 120 13.31 -26.79 29.92
CA PHE A 120 12.45 -27.49 28.98
C PHE A 120 11.58 -26.50 28.20
N PHE A 121 10.83 -25.63 28.88
CA PHE A 121 9.99 -24.64 28.21
C PHE A 121 10.82 -23.64 27.39
N LEU A 122 11.99 -23.23 27.86
CA LEU A 122 12.92 -22.38 27.11
C LEU A 122 13.33 -23.03 25.78
N PHE A 123 13.84 -24.26 25.82
CA PHE A 123 14.29 -24.94 24.60
C PHE A 123 13.11 -25.30 23.69
N LEU A 124 11.97 -25.73 24.26
CA LEU A 124 10.76 -26.05 23.50
C LEU A 124 10.27 -24.83 22.72
N LEU A 125 10.12 -23.69 23.39
CA LEU A 125 9.69 -22.44 22.76
C LEU A 125 10.73 -21.98 21.73
N PHE A 126 12.03 -22.00 22.06
CA PHE A 126 13.08 -21.63 21.13
C PHE A 126 13.03 -22.45 19.83
N TYR A 127 12.98 -23.78 19.92
CA TYR A 127 12.91 -24.63 18.73
C TYR A 127 11.57 -24.51 18.00
N PHE A 128 10.48 -24.22 18.70
CA PHE A 128 9.18 -23.94 18.09
C PHE A 128 9.19 -22.64 17.27
N ILE A 129 9.73 -21.56 17.83
CA ILE A 129 9.91 -20.27 17.14
C ILE A 129 10.85 -20.44 15.94
N LEU A 130 11.95 -21.18 16.12
CA LEU A 130 12.87 -21.51 15.06
C LEU A 130 12.18 -22.31 13.95
N LEU A 131 11.33 -23.29 14.30
CA LEU A 131 10.54 -24.05 13.33
C LEU A 131 9.63 -23.12 12.52
N LEU A 132 8.90 -22.22 13.16
CA LEU A 132 8.02 -21.26 12.49
C LEU A 132 8.81 -20.34 11.54
N SER A 133 9.95 -19.82 11.99
CA SER A 133 10.85 -19.01 11.16
C SER A 133 11.41 -19.80 9.96
N ARG A 134 11.68 -21.09 10.10
CA ARG A 134 12.18 -21.95 9.01
C ARG A 134 11.08 -22.34 8.02
N LEU A 135 9.85 -22.53 8.49
CA LEU A 135 8.70 -22.70 7.63
C LEU A 135 8.45 -21.44 6.79
N LEU A 136 8.57 -20.26 7.40
CA LEU A 136 8.51 -18.99 6.69
C LEU A 136 9.61 -18.89 5.61
N ASP A 137 10.86 -19.28 5.93
CA ASP A 137 11.97 -19.32 4.97
C ASP A 137 11.63 -20.15 3.74
N PHE A 138 11.03 -21.31 3.96
CA PHE A 138 10.61 -22.18 2.88
C PHE A 138 9.51 -21.56 2.01
N VAL A 139 8.47 -20.99 2.63
CA VAL A 139 7.37 -20.33 1.89
C VAL A 139 7.92 -19.21 1.00
N PHE A 140 8.78 -18.35 1.55
CA PHE A 140 9.38 -17.26 0.78
C PHE A 140 10.39 -17.73 -0.26
N LEU A 141 11.12 -18.82 -0.02
CA LEU A 141 11.97 -19.44 -1.04
C LEU A 141 11.14 -19.84 -2.27
N VAL A 142 9.99 -20.50 -2.05
CA VAL A 142 9.10 -20.92 -3.16
C VAL A 142 8.51 -19.70 -3.88
N LEU A 143 8.08 -18.67 -3.13
CA LEU A 143 7.53 -17.44 -3.72
C LEU A 143 8.57 -16.66 -4.55
N ILE A 144 9.81 -16.57 -4.07
CA ILE A 144 10.92 -15.88 -4.74
C ILE A 144 11.28 -16.62 -6.03
N ASN A 145 11.49 -17.93 -5.97
CA ASN A 145 11.83 -18.69 -7.17
C ASN A 145 10.73 -18.62 -8.23
N LYS A 146 9.46 -18.68 -7.83
CA LYS A 146 8.32 -18.48 -8.73
C LYS A 146 8.29 -17.07 -9.35
N SER A 147 8.76 -16.07 -8.63
CA SER A 147 8.85 -14.68 -9.13
C SER A 147 10.04 -14.49 -10.07
N ILE A 148 11.13 -15.25 -9.87
CA ILE A 148 12.28 -15.33 -10.78
C ILE A 148 11.88 -15.98 -12.11
N GLU A 149 11.22 -17.13 -12.07
CA GLU A 149 10.74 -17.84 -13.27
C GLU A 149 9.81 -16.97 -14.13
N LYS A 150 9.01 -16.11 -13.51
CA LYS A 150 8.09 -15.18 -14.19
C LYS A 150 8.73 -13.86 -14.63
N GLY A 151 10.00 -13.61 -14.30
CA GLY A 151 10.66 -12.34 -14.57
C GLY A 151 10.09 -11.13 -13.81
N ASP A 152 9.34 -11.36 -12.73
CA ASP A 152 8.69 -10.31 -11.92
C ASP A 152 9.71 -9.69 -10.95
N ARG A 153 10.48 -8.71 -11.45
CA ARG A 153 11.53 -8.02 -10.69
C ARG A 153 11.02 -7.29 -9.45
N GLU A 154 9.78 -6.79 -9.47
CA GLU A 154 9.20 -6.07 -8.32
C GLU A 154 8.97 -7.03 -7.16
N ARG A 155 8.36 -8.20 -7.43
CA ARG A 155 8.14 -9.22 -6.40
C ARG A 155 9.44 -9.76 -5.83
N GLN A 156 10.47 -9.92 -6.66
CA GLN A 156 11.79 -10.40 -6.24
C GLN A 156 12.45 -9.48 -5.20
N GLN A 157 12.23 -8.17 -5.29
CA GLN A 157 12.79 -7.20 -4.33
C GLN A 157 11.95 -7.10 -3.05
N ILE A 158 10.62 -7.16 -3.17
CA ILE A 158 9.70 -6.97 -2.03
C ILE A 158 9.62 -8.22 -1.13
N GLN A 159 9.69 -9.42 -1.71
CA GLN A 159 9.51 -10.66 -0.95
C GLN A 159 10.55 -10.88 0.16
N PRO A 160 11.87 -10.65 -0.04
CA PRO A 160 12.84 -10.70 1.04
C PRO A 160 12.52 -9.72 2.18
N LEU A 161 12.12 -8.49 1.85
CA LEU A 161 11.76 -7.48 2.85
C LEU A 161 10.57 -7.94 3.69
N ILE A 162 9.51 -8.45 3.07
CA ILE A 162 8.33 -8.96 3.79
C ILE A 162 8.71 -10.15 4.68
N ARG A 163 9.55 -11.07 4.18
CA ARG A 163 10.05 -12.20 4.96
C ARG A 163 10.74 -11.72 6.24
N ASP A 164 11.64 -10.75 6.11
CA ASP A 164 12.41 -10.25 7.25
C ASP A 164 11.54 -9.50 8.26
N VAL A 165 10.55 -8.72 7.80
CA VAL A 165 9.57 -8.08 8.69
C VAL A 165 8.75 -9.13 9.46
N ILE A 166 8.23 -10.16 8.79
CA ILE A 166 7.47 -11.23 9.47
C ILE A 166 8.37 -11.99 10.45
N LYS A 167 9.65 -12.21 10.14
CA LYS A 167 10.60 -12.81 11.08
C LYS A 167 10.78 -11.99 12.34
N VAL A 168 10.97 -10.67 12.21
CA VAL A 168 11.09 -9.77 13.36
C VAL A 168 9.86 -9.92 14.26
N VAL A 169 8.66 -9.98 13.67
CA VAL A 169 7.41 -10.22 14.41
C VAL A 169 7.41 -11.58 15.11
N ILE A 170 7.73 -12.68 14.40
CA ILE A 170 7.80 -14.04 14.98
C ILE A 170 8.76 -14.10 16.16
N TRP A 171 9.97 -13.56 16.01
CA TRP A 171 10.98 -13.56 17.08
C TRP A 171 10.58 -12.66 18.25
N SER A 172 9.92 -11.53 18.00
CA SER A 172 9.41 -10.64 19.06
C SER A 172 8.35 -11.35 19.90
N PHE A 173 7.36 -12.00 19.26
CA PHE A 173 6.38 -12.84 19.97
C PHE A 173 7.04 -14.01 20.70
N GLY A 174 8.08 -14.59 20.10
CA GLY A 174 8.88 -15.63 20.72
C GLY A 174 9.55 -15.19 22.02
N ILE A 175 10.20 -14.03 22.01
CA ILE A 175 10.83 -13.44 23.20
C ILE A 175 9.77 -13.16 24.29
N LEU A 176 8.64 -12.56 23.92
CA LEU A 176 7.55 -12.30 24.86
C LEU A 176 6.98 -13.59 25.46
N SER A 177 6.86 -14.66 24.65
CA SER A 177 6.39 -15.96 25.09
C SER A 177 7.36 -16.59 26.09
N VAL A 178 8.68 -16.49 25.85
CA VAL A 178 9.70 -16.95 26.79
C VAL A 178 9.65 -16.15 28.10
N LEU A 179 9.55 -14.82 28.03
CA LEU A 179 9.42 -13.97 29.22
C LEU A 179 8.18 -14.32 30.05
N GLY A 180 7.05 -14.61 29.42
CA GLY A 180 5.81 -14.97 30.11
C GLY A 180 5.77 -16.39 30.67
N VAL A 181 6.14 -17.38 29.86
CA VAL A 181 6.01 -18.79 30.23
C VAL A 181 7.18 -19.25 31.10
N VAL A 182 8.41 -18.82 30.79
CA VAL A 182 9.62 -19.28 31.49
C VAL A 182 9.95 -18.37 32.66
N PHE A 183 9.91 -17.05 32.48
CA PHE A 183 10.31 -16.12 33.53
C PHE A 183 9.13 -15.56 34.33
N HIS A 184 7.89 -16.01 34.04
CA HIS A 184 6.65 -15.56 34.69
C HIS A 184 6.50 -14.03 34.73
N VAL A 185 7.07 -13.33 33.74
CA VAL A 185 6.93 -11.89 33.59
C VAL A 185 5.51 -11.58 33.13
N ASN A 186 4.93 -10.50 33.66
CA ASN A 186 3.63 -10.03 33.21
C ASN A 186 3.72 -9.48 31.77
N VAL A 187 3.48 -10.36 30.79
CA VAL A 187 3.48 -10.02 29.36
C VAL A 187 2.42 -8.97 29.04
N GLY A 188 1.29 -8.96 29.76
CA GLY A 188 0.26 -7.93 29.62
C GLY A 188 0.80 -6.53 29.91
N ALA A 189 1.59 -6.39 30.97
CA ALA A 189 2.25 -5.13 31.31
C ALA A 189 3.30 -4.71 30.26
N LEU A 190 4.07 -5.68 29.74
CA LEU A 190 5.03 -5.41 28.66
C LEU A 190 4.33 -4.98 27.37
N ILE A 191 3.26 -5.66 26.97
CA ILE A 191 2.46 -5.30 25.80
C ILE A 191 1.82 -3.91 25.99
N ALA A 192 1.31 -3.61 27.19
CA ALA A 192 0.76 -2.29 27.51
C ALA A 192 1.83 -1.18 27.38
N GLY A 193 3.05 -1.42 27.89
CA GLY A 193 4.18 -0.50 27.73
C GLY A 193 4.65 -0.36 26.28
N LEU A 194 4.73 -1.47 25.53
CA LEU A 194 5.02 -1.48 24.10
C LEU A 194 3.94 -0.77 23.28
N GLY A 195 2.70 -0.71 23.77
CA GLY A 195 1.60 0.00 23.12
C GLY A 195 1.95 1.46 22.81
N VAL A 196 2.65 2.15 23.71
CA VAL A 196 3.10 3.54 23.49
C VAL A 196 4.12 3.61 22.35
N GLY A 197 5.07 2.68 22.29
CA GLY A 197 6.01 2.56 21.17
C GLY A 197 5.33 2.15 19.86
N GLY A 198 4.32 1.29 19.94
CA GLY A 198 3.49 0.85 18.83
C GLY A 198 2.72 1.98 18.18
N ILE A 199 2.25 2.96 18.96
CA ILE A 199 1.59 4.17 18.44
C ILE A 199 2.56 4.98 17.57
N ALA A 200 3.81 5.16 17.99
CA ALA A 200 4.81 5.87 17.19
C ALA A 200 5.07 5.16 15.84
N ILE A 201 5.17 3.83 15.84
CA ILE A 201 5.29 3.02 14.63
C ILE A 201 4.05 3.15 13.75
N ALA A 202 2.85 3.12 14.34
CA ALA A 202 1.59 3.28 13.63
C ALA A 202 1.49 4.65 12.94
N PHE A 203 1.90 5.73 13.62
CA PHE A 203 1.97 7.06 13.01
C PHE A 203 2.98 7.13 11.86
N ALA A 204 4.16 6.50 12.01
CA ALA A 204 5.14 6.43 10.93
C ALA A 204 4.64 5.60 9.72
N ALA A 205 3.87 4.54 9.98
CA ALA A 205 3.30 3.68 8.94
C ALA A 205 2.02 4.24 8.30
N LYS A 206 1.39 5.25 8.90
CA LYS A 206 0.07 5.79 8.51
C LYS A 206 -0.03 6.08 7.02
N GLU A 207 0.91 6.85 6.45
CA GLU A 207 0.88 7.22 5.02
C GLU A 207 1.00 5.99 4.10
N THR A 208 1.76 4.97 4.51
CA THR A 208 1.90 3.74 3.72
C THR A 208 0.58 2.97 3.71
N LEU A 209 -0.09 2.89 4.86
CA LEU A 209 -1.40 2.22 4.98
C LEU A 209 -2.48 2.98 4.19
N GLU A 210 -2.52 4.31 4.27
CA GLU A 210 -3.43 5.16 3.49
C GLU A 210 -3.29 4.88 1.98
N ASN A 211 -2.06 4.84 1.45
CA ASN A 211 -1.84 4.55 0.04
C ASN A 211 -2.26 3.13 -0.36
N LEU A 212 -2.07 2.14 0.51
CA LEU A 212 -2.47 0.76 0.25
C LEU A 212 -4.00 0.61 0.23
N LEU A 213 -4.68 1.23 1.20
CA LEU A 213 -6.14 1.28 1.23
C LEU A 213 -6.68 2.01 -0.02
N ALA A 214 -5.99 3.07 -0.45
CA ALA A 214 -6.39 3.78 -1.66
C ALA A 214 -6.24 2.93 -2.93
N SER A 215 -5.13 2.19 -3.08
CA SER A 215 -5.00 1.20 -4.17
C SER A 215 -6.16 0.21 -4.20
N PHE A 216 -6.58 -0.25 -3.02
CA PHE A 216 -7.64 -1.24 -2.89
C PHE A 216 -9.00 -0.66 -3.29
N MET A 217 -9.31 0.56 -2.86
CA MET A 217 -10.55 1.25 -3.27
C MET A 217 -10.59 1.52 -4.77
N VAL A 218 -9.48 1.96 -5.39
CA VAL A 218 -9.39 2.12 -6.85
C VAL A 218 -9.69 0.81 -7.58
N LEU A 219 -9.23 -0.33 -7.05
CA LEU A 219 -9.50 -1.65 -7.65
C LEU A 219 -10.96 -2.10 -7.49
N LEU A 220 -11.59 -1.75 -6.37
CA LEU A 220 -12.98 -2.11 -6.06
C LEU A 220 -13.98 -1.23 -6.80
N ASP A 221 -13.86 0.09 -6.64
CA ASP A 221 -14.82 1.06 -7.16
C ASP A 221 -14.55 1.37 -8.64
N LYS A 222 -13.31 1.14 -9.10
CA LYS A 222 -12.86 1.33 -10.49
C LYS A 222 -13.29 2.69 -11.09
N PRO A 223 -12.98 3.83 -10.44
CA PRO A 223 -13.22 5.15 -11.04
C PRO A 223 -12.44 5.36 -12.35
N PHE A 224 -11.39 4.55 -12.57
CA PHE A 224 -10.62 4.45 -13.80
C PHE A 224 -9.91 3.08 -13.85
N THR A 225 -9.43 2.72 -15.02
CA THR A 225 -8.67 1.50 -15.30
C THR A 225 -7.38 1.79 -16.06
N ILE A 226 -6.53 0.76 -16.22
CA ILE A 226 -5.30 0.88 -17.01
C ILE A 226 -5.68 1.15 -18.47
N GLY A 227 -5.11 2.20 -19.04
CA GLY A 227 -5.40 2.71 -20.39
C GLY A 227 -6.22 4.00 -20.40
N ASP A 228 -6.97 4.28 -19.33
CA ASP A 228 -7.84 5.45 -19.28
C ASP A 228 -7.06 6.75 -19.32
N TRP A 229 -7.61 7.74 -20.03
CA TRP A 229 -7.15 9.11 -20.00
C TRP A 229 -7.77 9.81 -18.80
N VAL A 230 -6.92 10.22 -17.86
CA VAL A 230 -7.35 10.86 -16.62
C VAL A 230 -6.66 12.21 -16.44
N LYS A 231 -7.32 13.08 -15.68
CA LYS A 231 -6.78 14.36 -15.23
C LYS A 231 -6.96 14.51 -13.72
N MET A 232 -5.88 14.84 -13.01
CA MET A 232 -5.87 15.01 -11.56
C MET A 232 -4.67 15.83 -11.11
N GLY A 233 -4.87 16.75 -10.17
CA GLY A 233 -3.76 17.45 -9.50
C GLY A 233 -2.83 18.19 -10.48
N GLY A 234 -3.36 18.68 -11.60
CA GLY A 234 -2.60 19.32 -12.67
C GLY A 234 -1.87 18.36 -13.62
N VAL A 235 -1.94 17.05 -13.39
CA VAL A 235 -1.39 16.01 -14.28
C VAL A 235 -2.48 15.46 -15.18
N GLU A 236 -2.18 15.33 -16.46
CA GLU A 236 -3.10 14.81 -17.46
C GLU A 236 -2.38 13.78 -18.35
N GLY A 237 -2.99 12.62 -18.57
CA GLY A 237 -2.40 11.56 -19.37
C GLY A 237 -3.08 10.20 -19.22
N HIS A 238 -2.47 9.17 -19.78
CA HIS A 238 -3.00 7.80 -19.76
C HIS A 238 -2.46 6.99 -18.57
N VAL A 239 -3.32 6.25 -17.90
CA VAL A 239 -2.94 5.35 -16.81
C VAL A 239 -2.17 4.15 -17.37
N GLU A 240 -0.89 4.04 -17.03
CA GLU A 240 -0.02 2.95 -17.51
C GLU A 240 0.00 1.77 -16.52
N LYS A 241 -0.04 2.05 -15.21
CA LYS A 241 -0.01 1.01 -14.17
C LYS A 241 -0.58 1.52 -12.85
N ILE A 242 -1.40 0.70 -12.21
CA ILE A 242 -1.87 0.91 -10.83
C ILE A 242 -1.01 0.02 -9.90
N GLY A 243 -0.16 0.64 -9.09
CA GLY A 243 0.68 -0.07 -8.11
C GLY A 243 0.09 -0.06 -6.69
N PHE A 244 0.81 -0.67 -5.74
CA PHE A 244 0.40 -0.73 -4.32
C PHE A 244 0.50 0.61 -3.57
N ARG A 245 1.38 1.53 -4.01
CA ARG A 245 1.57 2.85 -3.37
C ARG A 245 1.28 4.01 -4.31
N SER A 246 1.48 3.81 -5.60
CA SER A 246 1.36 4.87 -6.59
C SER A 246 0.79 4.34 -7.90
N THR A 247 0.08 5.20 -8.61
CA THR A 247 -0.36 5.01 -9.98
C THR A 247 0.60 5.74 -10.93
N ARG A 248 0.91 5.11 -12.04
CA ARG A 248 1.82 5.62 -13.08
C ARG A 248 0.99 6.16 -14.22
N ILE A 249 1.16 7.45 -14.52
CA ILE A 249 0.46 8.15 -15.60
C ILE A 249 1.50 8.57 -16.65
N ARG A 250 1.24 8.20 -17.91
CA ARG A 250 2.01 8.64 -19.07
C ARG A 250 1.40 9.93 -19.61
N THR A 251 2.12 11.04 -19.51
CA THR A 251 1.66 12.33 -20.06
C THR A 251 1.69 12.32 -21.59
N PHE A 252 1.04 13.31 -22.20
CA PHE A 252 1.11 13.53 -23.66
C PHE A 252 2.54 13.82 -24.15
N ASP A 253 3.36 14.45 -23.31
CA ASP A 253 4.81 14.65 -23.53
C ASP A 253 5.65 13.38 -23.29
N LYS A 254 4.99 12.21 -23.15
CA LYS A 254 5.60 10.90 -22.94
C LYS A 254 6.41 10.75 -21.65
N SER A 255 6.27 11.65 -20.68
CA SER A 255 6.85 11.50 -19.34
C SER A 255 6.02 10.56 -18.47
N LEU A 256 6.69 9.77 -17.61
CA LEU A 256 6.00 8.85 -16.68
C LEU A 256 5.98 9.45 -15.27
N ILE A 257 4.81 9.89 -14.83
CA ILE A 257 4.61 10.51 -13.52
C ILE A 257 4.08 9.46 -12.54
N ALA A 258 4.64 9.45 -11.33
CA ALA A 258 4.19 8.61 -10.22
C ALA A 258 3.36 9.45 -9.26
N ILE A 259 2.09 9.11 -9.09
CA ILE A 259 1.20 9.81 -8.16
C ILE A 259 0.85 8.86 -7.02
N PRO A 260 1.06 9.24 -5.74
CA PRO A 260 0.63 8.44 -4.59
C PRO A 260 -0.87 8.13 -4.67
N ASN A 261 -1.26 6.90 -4.37
CA ASN A 261 -2.65 6.48 -4.55
C ASN A 261 -3.62 7.21 -3.61
N ARG A 262 -3.18 7.66 -2.43
CA ARG A 262 -4.05 8.48 -1.57
C ARG A 262 -4.57 9.73 -2.28
N LYS A 263 -3.72 10.38 -3.10
CA LYS A 263 -4.10 11.56 -3.88
C LYS A 263 -5.20 11.24 -4.90
N MET A 264 -5.33 9.98 -5.31
CA MET A 264 -6.37 9.57 -6.26
C MET A 264 -7.77 9.53 -5.65
N ILE A 265 -7.85 9.53 -4.33
CA ILE A 265 -9.10 9.52 -3.57
C ILE A 265 -9.32 10.88 -2.91
N ASP A 266 -8.24 11.53 -2.48
CA ASP A 266 -8.30 12.83 -1.81
C ASP A 266 -8.58 13.99 -2.79
N ASP A 267 -8.04 13.95 -4.00
CA ASP A 267 -8.21 14.99 -5.03
C ASP A 267 -9.35 14.64 -6.01
N ASN A 268 -9.90 15.67 -6.67
CA ASN A 268 -10.84 15.47 -7.77
C ASN A 268 -10.14 14.77 -8.95
N LEU A 269 -10.68 13.61 -9.34
CA LEU A 269 -10.30 12.87 -10.54
C LEU A 269 -11.33 13.10 -11.64
N GLU A 270 -10.86 13.51 -12.82
CA GLU A 270 -11.66 13.49 -14.05
C GLU A 270 -11.22 12.30 -14.91
N ASN A 271 -12.13 11.36 -15.16
CA ASN A 271 -11.92 10.31 -16.16
C ASN A 271 -12.43 10.81 -17.52
N LEU A 272 -11.49 11.18 -18.40
CA LEU A 272 -11.79 11.74 -19.70
C LEU A 272 -12.14 10.66 -20.74
N SER A 273 -11.82 9.39 -20.47
CA SER A 273 -12.26 8.25 -21.28
C SER A 273 -13.76 7.99 -21.17
N GLU A 274 -14.36 8.21 -19.99
CA GLU A 274 -15.78 7.97 -19.72
C GLU A 274 -16.70 9.09 -20.24
N ARG A 275 -16.14 10.12 -20.88
CA ARG A 275 -16.91 11.25 -21.40
C ARG A 275 -17.60 10.87 -22.70
N GLY A 276 -18.94 10.85 -22.72
CA GLY A 276 -19.70 10.62 -23.96
C GLY A 276 -19.69 11.79 -24.96
N MET A 277 -19.54 13.03 -24.47
CA MET A 277 -19.54 14.24 -25.31
C MET A 277 -18.58 15.29 -24.79
N ARG A 278 -17.85 15.95 -25.70
CA ARG A 278 -16.97 17.08 -25.39
C ARG A 278 -17.65 18.39 -25.72
N ARG A 279 -17.89 19.23 -24.70
CA ARG A 279 -18.38 20.60 -24.88
C ARG A 279 -17.26 21.47 -25.45
N VAL A 280 -17.60 22.26 -26.47
CA VAL A 280 -16.75 23.32 -27.01
C VAL A 280 -17.48 24.65 -26.81
N VAL A 281 -16.76 25.62 -26.26
CA VAL A 281 -17.22 27.00 -26.12
C VAL A 281 -16.22 27.86 -26.87
N MET A 282 -16.73 28.70 -27.77
CA MET A 282 -15.91 29.63 -28.52
C MET A 282 -16.67 30.93 -28.76
N THR A 283 -15.91 32.00 -28.97
CA THR A 283 -16.46 33.32 -29.23
C THR A 283 -15.87 33.84 -30.54
N VAL A 284 -16.74 34.34 -31.41
CA VAL A 284 -16.34 35.00 -32.66
C VAL A 284 -16.82 36.46 -32.65
N GLY A 285 -15.98 37.36 -33.15
CA GLY A 285 -16.29 38.79 -33.19
C GLY A 285 -16.77 39.22 -34.58
N ALA A 286 -17.99 39.76 -34.65
CA ALA A 286 -18.51 40.45 -35.83
C ALA A 286 -18.19 41.95 -35.77
N ILE A 287 -18.07 42.60 -36.92
CA ILE A 287 -17.81 44.05 -36.97
C ILE A 287 -18.98 44.86 -36.41
N TYR A 288 -18.68 46.03 -35.85
CA TYR A 288 -19.70 47.02 -35.52
C TYR A 288 -20.36 47.58 -36.78
N GLY A 289 -21.61 48.03 -36.64
CA GLY A 289 -22.41 48.60 -37.73
C GLY A 289 -23.31 47.60 -38.46
N LEU A 290 -23.23 46.30 -38.14
CA LEU A 290 -24.21 45.32 -38.62
C LEU A 290 -25.58 45.58 -38.01
N SER A 291 -26.62 45.51 -38.85
CA SER A 291 -28.01 45.63 -38.36
C SER A 291 -28.40 44.42 -37.50
N ARG A 292 -29.34 44.62 -36.56
CA ARG A 292 -29.91 43.53 -35.75
C ARG A 292 -30.37 42.35 -36.60
N LYS A 293 -31.04 42.61 -37.72
CA LYS A 293 -31.55 41.58 -38.63
C LYS A 293 -30.41 40.72 -39.22
N VAL A 294 -29.29 41.35 -39.59
CA VAL A 294 -28.12 40.64 -40.12
C VAL A 294 -27.47 39.77 -39.03
N LEU A 295 -27.38 40.27 -37.79
CA LEU A 295 -26.87 39.50 -36.66
C LEU A 295 -27.77 38.30 -36.34
N GLU A 296 -29.08 38.46 -36.34
CA GLU A 296 -30.04 37.35 -36.16
C GLU A 296 -29.87 36.28 -37.24
N GLN A 297 -29.79 36.69 -38.52
CA GLN A 297 -29.57 35.78 -39.65
C GLN A 297 -28.24 35.03 -39.56
N LEU A 298 -27.16 35.74 -39.21
CA LEU A 298 -25.84 35.14 -39.02
C LEU A 298 -25.86 34.09 -37.91
N MET A 299 -26.46 34.41 -36.75
CA MET A 299 -26.53 33.49 -35.62
C MET A 299 -27.36 32.23 -35.96
N ASP A 300 -28.48 32.38 -36.68
CA ASP A 300 -29.30 31.26 -37.12
C ASP A 300 -28.59 30.38 -38.16
N GLU A 301 -27.84 30.98 -39.09
CA GLU A 301 -27.05 30.25 -40.08
C GLU A 301 -25.91 29.48 -39.40
N ILE A 302 -25.13 30.12 -38.52
CA ILE A 302 -24.07 29.47 -37.75
C ILE A 302 -24.65 28.29 -36.96
N LYS A 303 -25.77 28.50 -36.26
CA LYS A 303 -26.42 27.44 -35.48
C LYS A 303 -26.75 26.23 -36.34
N THR A 304 -27.26 26.48 -37.54
CA THR A 304 -27.66 25.45 -38.51
C THR A 304 -26.45 24.74 -39.11
N ASP A 305 -25.43 25.49 -39.53
CA ASP A 305 -24.26 24.94 -40.22
C ASP A 305 -23.35 24.16 -39.27
N VAL A 306 -23.18 24.62 -38.02
CA VAL A 306 -22.48 23.84 -36.99
C VAL A 306 -23.21 22.52 -36.70
N ALA A 307 -24.54 22.53 -36.62
CA ALA A 307 -25.32 21.32 -36.37
C ALA A 307 -25.29 20.31 -37.53
N LYS A 308 -24.92 20.72 -38.76
CA LYS A 308 -24.74 19.83 -39.91
C LYS A 308 -23.36 19.14 -39.93
N VAL A 309 -22.37 19.65 -39.19
CA VAL A 309 -21.02 19.08 -39.20
C VAL A 309 -21.05 17.68 -38.58
N GLU A 310 -20.57 16.69 -39.32
CA GLU A 310 -20.49 15.31 -38.87
C GLU A 310 -19.65 15.20 -37.59
N GLY A 311 -20.15 14.46 -36.60
CA GLY A 311 -19.52 14.32 -35.28
C GLY A 311 -19.96 15.35 -34.23
N THR A 312 -20.66 16.43 -34.62
CA THR A 312 -21.37 17.28 -33.66
C THR A 312 -22.65 16.62 -33.14
N THR A 313 -23.10 17.01 -31.95
CA THR A 313 -24.31 16.45 -31.33
C THR A 313 -24.96 17.41 -30.34
N GLY A 314 -26.20 17.10 -29.96
CA GLY A 314 -27.00 17.95 -29.07
C GLY A 314 -27.43 19.25 -29.75
N ASN A 315 -27.91 20.18 -28.92
CA ASN A 315 -28.34 21.49 -29.40
C ASN A 315 -27.15 22.45 -29.45
N THR A 316 -26.83 22.94 -30.65
CA THR A 316 -25.94 24.10 -30.82
C THR A 316 -26.64 25.35 -30.29
N VAL A 317 -25.97 26.07 -29.40
CA VAL A 317 -26.42 27.36 -28.86
C VAL A 317 -25.54 28.45 -29.44
N VAL A 318 -26.17 29.43 -30.08
CA VAL A 318 -25.52 30.63 -30.62
C VAL A 318 -26.27 31.83 -30.08
N HIS A 319 -25.56 32.74 -29.42
CA HIS A 319 -26.15 33.97 -28.90
C HIS A 319 -25.17 35.13 -28.93
N LEU A 320 -25.73 36.34 -28.96
CA LEU A 320 -24.98 37.56 -28.69
C LEU A 320 -24.53 37.53 -27.23
N ASP A 321 -23.22 37.62 -27.00
CA ASP A 321 -22.62 37.45 -25.67
C ASP A 321 -22.27 38.80 -25.04
N SER A 322 -21.53 39.63 -25.78
CA SER A 322 -20.99 40.89 -25.26
C SER A 322 -20.63 41.86 -26.39
N PHE A 323 -20.43 43.12 -26.04
CA PHE A 323 -19.84 44.14 -26.90
C PHE A 323 -18.40 44.37 -26.44
N GLY A 324 -17.41 44.13 -27.32
CA GLY A 324 -15.98 44.34 -27.06
C GLY A 324 -15.44 45.61 -27.69
N ASP A 325 -14.18 45.95 -27.45
CA ASP A 325 -13.59 47.23 -27.90
C ASP A 325 -13.66 47.47 -29.41
N SER A 326 -13.68 46.41 -30.21
CA SER A 326 -13.77 46.51 -31.68
C SER A 326 -14.68 45.45 -32.31
N SER A 327 -15.46 44.71 -31.51
CA SER A 327 -16.29 43.60 -31.98
C SER A 327 -17.62 43.47 -31.25
N VAL A 328 -18.62 42.97 -31.98
CA VAL A 328 -19.84 42.39 -31.42
C VAL A 328 -19.59 40.89 -31.22
N ASN A 329 -19.52 40.43 -29.98
CA ASN A 329 -19.12 39.06 -29.65
C ASN A 329 -20.32 38.12 -29.71
N ILE A 330 -20.17 37.03 -30.46
CA ILE A 330 -21.14 35.95 -30.61
C ILE A 330 -20.53 34.70 -29.98
N GLN A 331 -21.19 34.17 -28.95
CA GLN A 331 -20.78 32.93 -28.29
C GLN A 331 -21.46 31.74 -28.97
N ILE A 332 -20.66 30.74 -29.28
CA ILE A 332 -21.07 29.49 -29.92
C ILE A 332 -20.71 28.34 -28.98
N VAL A 333 -21.72 27.56 -28.60
CA VAL A 333 -21.58 26.37 -27.74
C VAL A 333 -22.15 25.17 -28.47
N TYR A 334 -21.33 24.14 -28.63
CA TYR A 334 -21.73 22.88 -29.25
C TYR A 334 -21.03 21.70 -28.57
N PHE A 335 -21.54 20.49 -28.80
CA PHE A 335 -20.93 19.27 -28.30
C PHE A 335 -20.41 18.42 -29.46
N VAL A 336 -19.27 17.77 -29.25
CA VAL A 336 -18.69 16.80 -30.17
C VAL A 336 -18.77 15.42 -29.51
N LYS A 337 -19.25 14.41 -30.24
CA LYS A 337 -19.28 13.02 -29.74
C LYS A 337 -17.86 12.52 -29.53
N VAL A 338 -17.64 11.75 -28.47
CA VAL A 338 -16.38 11.07 -28.20
C VAL A 338 -16.57 9.62 -28.61
N ASP A 339 -16.09 9.28 -29.81
CA ASP A 339 -16.20 7.93 -30.40
C ASP A 339 -14.88 7.60 -31.13
N ALA A 340 -14.53 6.32 -31.25
CA ALA A 340 -13.28 5.84 -31.81
C ALA A 340 -13.06 6.27 -33.28
N GLY A 341 -14.15 6.53 -34.02
CA GLY A 341 -14.10 7.02 -35.40
C GLY A 341 -14.05 8.54 -35.55
N ILE A 342 -14.18 9.30 -34.44
CA ILE A 342 -14.29 10.76 -34.48
C ILE A 342 -12.99 11.40 -34.03
N ASP A 343 -12.29 12.00 -35.00
CA ASP A 343 -11.17 12.90 -34.70
C ASP A 343 -11.71 14.27 -34.28
N PHE A 344 -11.63 14.56 -32.98
CA PHE A 344 -12.04 15.84 -32.40
C PHE A 344 -11.39 17.05 -33.09
N GLY A 345 -10.13 16.94 -33.52
CA GLY A 345 -9.41 18.00 -34.22
C GLY A 345 -10.05 18.33 -35.56
N ASN A 346 -10.38 17.29 -36.34
CA ASN A 346 -11.02 17.44 -37.64
C ASN A 346 -12.45 18.00 -37.53
N VAL A 347 -13.25 17.51 -36.57
CA VAL A 347 -14.59 18.07 -36.33
C VAL A 347 -14.52 19.54 -35.94
N LYS A 348 -13.59 19.89 -35.04
CA LYS A 348 -13.39 21.29 -34.62
C LYS A 348 -12.96 22.16 -35.82
N GLN A 349 -12.10 21.66 -36.70
CA GLN A 349 -11.69 22.37 -37.91
C GLN A 349 -12.85 22.59 -38.87
N GLN A 350 -13.68 21.57 -39.11
CA GLN A 350 -14.84 21.68 -39.99
C GLN A 350 -15.87 22.70 -39.46
N VAL A 351 -16.12 22.69 -38.14
CA VAL A 351 -16.95 23.72 -37.49
C VAL A 351 -16.36 25.12 -37.65
N LEU A 352 -15.05 25.27 -37.49
CA LEU A 352 -14.39 26.57 -37.70
C LEU A 352 -14.53 27.07 -39.14
N PHE A 353 -14.42 26.18 -40.14
CA PHE A 353 -14.61 26.56 -41.53
C PHE A 353 -16.07 26.91 -41.86
N SER A 354 -17.05 26.19 -41.30
CA SER A 354 -18.45 26.55 -41.52
C SER A 354 -18.78 27.93 -40.93
N ILE A 355 -18.30 28.22 -39.73
CA ILE A 355 -18.43 29.55 -39.11
C ILE A 355 -17.74 30.61 -39.96
N TYR A 356 -16.53 30.33 -40.44
CA TYR A 356 -15.78 31.24 -41.31
C TYR A 356 -16.60 31.63 -42.55
N GLU A 357 -17.20 30.66 -43.23
CA GLU A 357 -18.04 30.94 -44.40
C GLU A 357 -19.27 31.79 -44.07
N SER A 358 -20.01 31.46 -42.99
CA SER A 358 -21.18 32.25 -42.56
C SER A 358 -20.80 33.71 -42.25
N MET A 359 -19.65 33.93 -41.60
CA MET A 359 -19.14 35.27 -41.28
C MET A 359 -18.81 36.08 -42.55
N TYR A 360 -18.20 35.46 -43.56
CA TYR A 360 -17.90 36.17 -44.81
C TYR A 360 -19.15 36.48 -45.65
N ARG A 361 -20.18 35.64 -45.60
CA ARG A 361 -21.46 35.88 -46.30
C ARG A 361 -22.27 37.01 -45.69
N HIS A 362 -22.36 37.07 -44.35
CA HIS A 362 -23.31 37.95 -43.65
C HIS A 362 -22.67 39.12 -42.89
N ALA A 363 -21.46 38.95 -42.37
CA ALA A 363 -20.79 39.92 -41.49
C ALA A 363 -19.64 40.69 -42.16
N ALA A 364 -19.44 40.51 -43.47
CA ALA A 364 -18.30 41.04 -44.21
C ALA A 364 -16.93 40.62 -43.63
N GLY A 365 -16.89 39.49 -42.93
CA GLY A 365 -15.69 38.94 -42.31
C GLY A 365 -15.67 39.11 -40.79
N PHE A 366 -14.46 39.10 -40.23
CA PHE A 366 -14.22 39.14 -38.79
C PHE A 366 -13.90 40.57 -38.32
N ALA A 367 -14.19 40.85 -37.06
CA ALA A 367 -13.71 42.06 -36.43
C ALA A 367 -12.18 42.06 -36.30
N TYR A 368 -11.58 43.22 -36.56
CA TYR A 368 -10.16 43.48 -36.34
C TYR A 368 -10.01 44.61 -35.31
N PRO A 369 -8.91 44.66 -34.55
CA PRO A 369 -8.62 45.79 -33.67
C PRO A 369 -8.71 47.10 -34.46
N THR A 370 -9.62 48.00 -34.05
CA THR A 370 -9.87 49.26 -34.74
C THR A 370 -9.39 50.42 -33.85
N GLN A 371 -8.64 51.34 -34.43
CA GLN A 371 -8.21 52.57 -33.75
C GLN A 371 -8.68 53.77 -34.56
N MET A 372 -9.23 54.77 -33.87
CA MET A 372 -9.55 56.06 -34.48
C MET A 372 -8.38 57.01 -34.27
N GLN A 373 -7.69 57.36 -35.36
CA GLN A 373 -6.69 58.42 -35.32
C GLN A 373 -7.39 59.78 -35.44
N LEU A 374 -7.34 60.56 -34.36
CA LEU A 374 -7.80 61.94 -34.35
C LEU A 374 -6.65 62.86 -34.75
N ASN A 375 -6.66 63.36 -35.98
CA ASN A 375 -5.71 64.40 -36.41
C ASN A 375 -6.19 65.77 -35.92
N GLY A 376 -5.76 66.15 -34.72
CA GLY A 376 -5.88 67.52 -34.18
C GLY A 376 -4.51 68.20 -34.08
N ARG A 377 -4.50 69.53 -33.93
CA ARG A 377 -3.29 70.22 -33.42
C ARG A 377 -3.09 69.78 -31.97
N ASP A 378 -1.85 69.55 -31.56
CA ASP A 378 -1.47 69.25 -30.17
C ASP A 378 -2.17 70.22 -29.22
N ARG A 379 -3.20 69.76 -28.52
CA ARG A 379 -3.67 70.42 -27.31
C ARG A 379 -2.87 69.86 -26.15
N ASN A 380 -1.61 70.26 -26.09
CA ASN A 380 -0.87 70.27 -24.82
C ASN A 380 -1.47 71.38 -23.95
N GLU A 381 -2.71 71.22 -23.50
CA GLU A 381 -3.25 71.95 -22.35
C GLU A 381 -2.75 71.22 -21.08
N VAL A 382 -1.43 71.11 -20.93
CA VAL A 382 -0.86 71.05 -19.59
C VAL A 382 -1.03 72.46 -19.07
N LEU A 383 -2.11 72.71 -18.33
CA LEU A 383 -2.28 73.94 -17.58
C LEU A 383 -1.05 74.09 -16.68
N THR A 384 -0.09 74.90 -17.10
CA THR A 384 0.93 75.41 -16.19
C THR A 384 0.18 76.18 -15.10
N PRO A 385 0.28 75.79 -13.82
CA PRO A 385 -0.36 76.55 -12.76
C PRO A 385 0.17 77.99 -12.80
N GLU A 386 -0.74 78.97 -12.76
CA GLU A 386 -0.36 80.38 -12.73
C GLU A 386 0.64 80.63 -11.59
N PRO A 387 1.71 81.42 -11.82
CA PRO A 387 2.62 81.77 -10.74
C PRO A 387 1.84 82.52 -9.66
N SER A 388 1.89 82.02 -8.43
CA SER A 388 1.32 82.70 -7.28
C SER A 388 1.99 84.07 -7.15
N ASN A 389 1.23 85.13 -7.37
CA ASN A 389 1.63 86.48 -6.98
C ASN A 389 1.73 86.51 -5.45
N GLY A 390 2.91 86.18 -4.93
CA GLY A 390 3.29 86.51 -3.57
C GLY A 390 3.34 88.04 -3.41
N PRO A 391 2.91 88.58 -2.27
CA PRO A 391 2.86 90.02 -2.07
C PRO A 391 4.29 90.59 -2.07
N SER A 392 4.48 91.64 -2.86
CA SER A 392 5.62 92.54 -2.83
C SER A 392 5.80 93.11 -1.41
N ALA A 393 7.01 92.96 -0.85
CA ALA A 393 7.49 93.69 0.32
C ALA A 393 8.59 94.67 -0.10
#